data_AF-A0AB33Z013-F1
#
_entry.id   AF-A0AB33Z013-F1
#
_cell.length_a   1.000
_cell.length_b   1.000
_cell.length_c   1.000
_cell.angle_alpha   90.00
_cell.angle_beta   90.00
_cell.angle_gamma   90.00
#
_symmetry.space_group_name_H-M   'P 1'
#
loop_
_entity.id
_entity.type
_entity.pdbx_description
1 polymer ?
#
loop_
_entity_poly.entity_id
_entity_poly.type
_entity_poly.pdbx_seq_one_letter_code
_entity_poly.pdbx_strand_id
1 'polypeptide(L)'
;LVWTYFGYKDDTEELRNIRLKQSNLIGPAGLISMEDGESTELCQKAIVRDGEYTSVIEMDGKEPEGAKHLVTEGMIRSMWQGYREMMGF
;
A
#
# COMPACT_ATOMS: atom_id res chain seq x y z
N LEU A 1 -11.39 9.37 2.24
CA LEU A 1 -10.76 8.31 3.07
C LEU A 1 -11.12 8.56 4.53
N VAL A 2 -11.39 7.52 5.32
CA VAL A 2 -11.56 7.64 6.77
C VAL A 2 -10.46 6.79 7.43
N TRP A 3 -9.66 7.41 8.30
CA TRP A 3 -8.58 6.74 9.01
C TRP A 3 -9.03 6.40 10.43
N THR A 4 -9.06 5.11 10.76
CA THR A 4 -9.42 4.63 12.09
C THR A 4 -8.15 4.23 12.84
N TYR A 5 -7.72 5.07 13.77
CA TYR A 5 -6.57 4.81 14.63
C TYR A 5 -7.02 3.99 15.85
N PHE A 6 -6.30 2.92 16.17
CA PHE A 6 -6.58 2.08 17.33
C PHE A 6 -5.33 1.90 18.21
N GLY A 7 -5.58 1.68 19.50
CA GLY A 7 -4.57 1.33 20.50
C GLY A 7 -5.09 0.20 21.38
N TYR A 8 -4.26 -0.26 22.31
CA TYR A 8 -4.65 -1.34 23.22
C TYR A 8 -5.39 -0.78 24.44
N LYS A 9 -6.30 -1.59 25.00
CA LYS A 9 -7.11 -1.20 26.18
C LYS A 9 -6.24 -0.89 27.39
N ASP A 10 -5.14 -1.62 27.53
CA ASP A 10 -4.16 -1.58 28.60
C ASP A 10 -2.93 -0.71 28.30
N ASP A 11 -2.94 0.06 27.20
CA ASP A 11 -1.91 1.07 26.98
C ASP A 11 -1.86 2.04 28.18
N THR A 12 -0.67 2.21 28.75
CA THR A 12 -0.42 3.29 29.71
C THR A 12 -0.67 4.65 29.05
N GLU A 13 -0.87 5.69 29.86
CA GLU A 13 -1.03 7.05 29.34
C GLU A 13 0.17 7.47 28.47
N GLU A 14 1.38 7.10 28.88
CA GLU A 14 2.61 7.34 28.12
C GLU A 14 2.58 6.68 26.75
N LEU A 15 2.26 5.37 26.67
CA LEU A 15 2.17 4.66 25.39
C LEU A 15 1.08 5.25 24.48
N ARG A 16 -0.07 5.62 25.05
CA ARG A 16 -1.14 6.28 24.30
C ARG A 16 -0.67 7.60 23.71
N ASN A 17 0.05 8.43 24.48
CA ASN A 17 0.60 9.69 24.01
C ASN A 17 1.66 9.50 22.91
N ILE A 18 2.48 8.45 23.01
CA ILE A 18 3.44 8.09 21.95
C ILE A 18 2.71 7.74 20.65
N ARG A 19 1.65 6.91 20.70
CA ARG A 19 0.85 6.56 19.52
C ARG A 19 0.19 7.78 18.87
N LEU A 20 -0.38 8.67 19.68
CA LEU A 20 -0.96 9.92 19.19
C LEU A 20 0.08 10.78 18.48
N LYS A 21 1.29 10.92 19.05
CA LYS A 21 2.38 11.66 18.41
C LYS A 21 2.85 11.00 17.12
N GLN A 22 2.98 9.67 17.08
CA GLN A 22 3.36 8.91 15.89
C GLN A 22 2.29 8.99 14.79
N SER A 23 1.03 9.26 15.14
CA SER A 23 -0.04 9.44 14.15
C SER A 23 0.21 10.63 13.21
N ASN A 24 1.09 11.57 13.56
CA ASN A 24 1.54 12.63 12.64
C ASN A 24 2.32 12.10 11.41
N LEU A 25 2.71 10.82 11.40
CA LEU A 25 3.39 10.21 10.26
C LEU A 25 2.41 9.66 9.21
N ILE A 26 1.17 9.34 9.60
CA ILE A 26 0.20 8.67 8.73
C ILE A 26 -1.13 9.44 8.70
N GLY A 27 -1.94 9.22 7.67
CA GLY A 27 -3.16 10.00 7.48
C GLY A 27 -3.03 11.06 6.38
N PRO A 28 -4.11 11.79 6.04
CA PRO A 28 -4.12 12.69 4.89
C PRO A 28 -3.11 13.83 4.96
N ALA A 29 -2.68 14.20 6.17
CA ALA A 29 -1.64 15.20 6.43
C ALA A 29 -0.40 14.58 7.10
N GLY A 30 -0.29 13.25 7.10
CA GLY A 30 0.82 12.54 7.70
C GLY A 30 2.08 12.66 6.85
N LEU A 31 3.23 12.86 7.50
CA LEU A 31 4.50 13.12 6.81
C LEU A 31 4.94 12.00 5.85
N ILE A 32 4.51 10.76 6.08
CA ILE A 32 4.79 9.62 5.20
C ILE A 32 3.63 9.41 4.22
N SER A 33 2.39 9.30 4.73
CA SER A 33 1.23 8.97 3.90
C SER A 33 0.86 10.04 2.86
N MET A 34 1.31 11.29 3.01
CA MET A 34 1.11 12.32 2.00
C MET A 34 1.81 11.94 0.68
N GLU A 35 3.01 11.36 0.74
CA GLU A 35 3.79 10.94 -0.43
C GLU A 35 3.14 9.73 -1.14
N ASP A 36 2.55 8.81 -0.38
CA ASP A 36 1.79 7.67 -0.92
C ASP A 36 0.58 8.13 -1.74
N GLY A 37 -0.11 9.17 -1.25
CA GLY A 37 -1.27 9.77 -1.92
C GLY A 37 -0.90 10.38 -3.27
N GLU A 38 0.15 11.20 -3.30
CA GLU A 38 0.65 11.80 -4.55
C GLU A 38 1.13 10.73 -5.54
N SER A 39 1.89 9.74 -5.06
CA SER A 39 2.37 8.63 -5.91
C SER A 39 1.22 7.87 -6.56
N THR A 40 0.14 7.61 -5.81
CA THR A 40 -1.06 6.94 -6.32
C THR A 40 -1.76 7.79 -7.38
N GLU A 41 -1.87 9.10 -7.16
CA GLU A 41 -2.49 10.00 -8.13
C GLU A 41 -1.69 10.09 -9.44
N LEU A 42 -0.36 10.14 -9.35
CA LEU A 42 0.51 10.10 -10.52
C LEU A 42 0.37 8.78 -11.29
N CYS A 43 0.32 7.64 -10.60
CA CYS A 43 0.06 6.33 -11.21
C CYS A 43 -1.29 6.30 -11.94
N GLN A 44 -2.36 6.80 -11.33
CA GLN A 44 -3.69 6.83 -11.96
C GLN A 44 -3.69 7.72 -13.22
N LYS A 45 -3.04 8.88 -13.17
CA LYS A 45 -2.89 9.77 -14.33
C LYS A 45 -2.11 9.09 -15.46
N ALA A 46 -1.05 8.34 -15.14
CA ALA A 46 -0.27 7.58 -16.11
C ALA A 46 -1.09 6.45 -16.75
N ILE A 47 -1.85 5.68 -15.96
CA ILE A 47 -2.73 4.61 -16.47
C ILE A 47 -3.72 5.14 -17.50
N VAL A 48 -4.35 6.30 -17.23
CA VAL A 48 -5.30 6.92 -18.17
C VAL A 48 -4.59 7.44 -19.42
N ARG A 49 -3.43 8.07 -19.26
CA ARG A 49 -2.64 8.63 -20.38
C ARG A 49 -2.11 7.54 -21.31
N ASP A 50 -1.63 6.44 -20.74
CA ASP A 50 -0.86 5.38 -21.41
C ASP A 50 -1.66 4.07 -21.51
N GLY A 51 -2.98 4.15 -21.70
CA GLY A 51 -3.91 2.99 -21.60
C GLY A 51 -3.68 1.84 -22.58
N GLU A 52 -2.88 2.04 -23.63
CA GLU A 52 -2.47 1.00 -24.59
C GLU A 52 -1.19 0.25 -24.14
N TYR A 53 -0.57 0.68 -23.04
CA TYR A 53 0.63 0.08 -22.46
C TYR A 53 0.31 -0.70 -21.19
N THR A 54 1.29 -1.45 -20.69
CA THR A 54 1.15 -2.27 -19.49
C THR A 54 2.24 -1.97 -18.47
N SER A 55 1.92 -2.04 -17.18
CA SER A 55 2.91 -2.04 -16.10
C SER A 55 3.74 -3.34 -16.10
N VAL A 56 4.99 -3.27 -15.64
CA VAL A 56 5.88 -4.42 -15.49
C VAL A 56 6.06 -4.69 -14.00
N ILE A 57 5.72 -5.91 -13.57
CA ILE A 57 5.73 -6.34 -12.17
C ILE A 57 6.57 -7.62 -12.06
N GLU A 58 7.88 -7.50 -12.30
CA GLU A 58 8.83 -8.61 -12.43
C GLU A 58 10.00 -8.56 -11.43
N MET A 59 9.93 -7.69 -10.42
CA MET A 59 10.91 -7.69 -9.34
C MET A 59 10.81 -9.01 -8.57
N ASP A 60 11.96 -9.66 -8.43
CA ASP A 60 12.12 -10.98 -7.82
C ASP A 60 11.32 -12.09 -8.54
N GLY A 61 11.30 -12.03 -9.87
CA GLY A 61 10.75 -13.08 -10.72
C GLY A 61 9.32 -12.83 -11.19
N LYS A 62 8.67 -13.87 -11.71
CA LYS A 62 7.35 -13.80 -12.37
C LYS A 62 6.24 -14.56 -11.63
N GLU A 63 6.62 -15.36 -10.65
CA GLU A 63 5.68 -16.20 -9.90
C GLU A 63 4.96 -15.40 -8.81
N PRO A 64 3.67 -15.67 -8.55
CA PRO A 64 2.88 -15.01 -7.52
C PRO A 64 3.14 -15.63 -6.13
N GLU A 65 4.39 -15.65 -5.69
CA GLU A 65 4.82 -16.25 -4.43
C GLU A 65 5.46 -15.24 -3.47
N GLY A 66 5.43 -15.55 -2.16
CA GLY A 66 6.07 -14.72 -1.15
C GLY A 66 7.59 -14.95 -1.08
N ALA A 67 8.35 -13.89 -0.76
CA ALA A 67 9.80 -13.97 -0.55
C ALA A 67 10.18 -13.88 0.94
N LYS A 68 11.41 -14.29 1.27
CA LYS A 68 12.00 -14.12 2.61
C LYS A 68 12.64 -12.73 2.82
N HIS A 69 12.43 -11.82 1.88
CA HIS A 69 12.92 -10.44 1.91
C HIS A 69 11.84 -9.48 1.39
N LEU A 70 12.05 -8.18 1.58
CA LEU A 70 11.09 -7.14 1.20
C LEU A 70 11.22 -6.67 -0.26
N VAL A 71 12.32 -6.99 -0.94
CA VAL A 71 12.58 -6.54 -2.33
C VAL A 71 11.95 -7.52 -3.33
N THR A 72 10.62 -7.58 -3.35
CA THR A 72 9.85 -8.50 -4.22
C THR A 72 8.52 -7.88 -4.62
N GLU A 73 7.99 -8.27 -5.77
CA GLU A 73 6.62 -7.92 -6.20
C GLU A 73 5.68 -9.14 -6.20
N GLY A 74 6.07 -10.26 -5.60
CA GLY A 74 5.30 -11.50 -5.60
C GLY A 74 3.88 -11.36 -5.05
N MET A 75 3.70 -10.62 -3.95
CA MET A 75 2.37 -10.37 -3.37
C MET A 75 1.47 -9.50 -4.27
N ILE A 76 2.06 -8.57 -5.03
CA ILE A 76 1.31 -7.75 -6.01
C ILE A 76 0.83 -8.65 -7.16
N ARG A 77 1.68 -9.58 -7.62
CA ARG A 77 1.28 -10.59 -8.60
C ARG A 77 0.16 -11.51 -8.07
N SER A 78 0.23 -11.96 -6.82
CA SER A 78 -0.84 -12.77 -6.20
C SER A 78 -2.17 -12.00 -6.12
N MET A 79 -2.12 -10.70 -5.81
CA MET A 79 -3.31 -9.83 -5.84
C MET A 79 -3.93 -9.80 -7.25
N TRP A 80 -3.12 -9.58 -8.29
CA TRP A 80 -3.60 -9.56 -9.67
C TRP A 80 -4.12 -10.92 -10.15
N GLN A 81 -3.51 -12.02 -9.72
CA GLN A 81 -4.02 -13.37 -9.99
C GLN A 81 -5.44 -13.53 -9.43
N GLY A 82 -5.64 -13.24 -8.14
CA GLY A 82 -6.97 -13.33 -7.52
C GLY A 82 -7.98 -12.36 -8.14
N TYR A 83 -7.55 -11.14 -8.49
CA TYR A 83 -8.40 -10.18 -9.19
C TYR A 83 -8.88 -10.71 -10.55
N ARG A 84 -7.98 -11.29 -11.35
CA ARG A 84 -8.33 -11.87 -12.66
C ARG A 84 -9.34 -13.00 -12.52
N GLU A 85 -9.11 -13.92 -11.58
CA GLU A 85 -10.04 -15.02 -11.30
C GLU A 85 -11.44 -14.51 -10.92
N MET A 86 -11.53 -13.51 -10.04
CA MET A 86 -12.80 -12.90 -9.63
C MET A 86 -13.52 -12.20 -10.79
N MET A 87 -12.77 -11.61 -11.71
CA MET A 87 -13.31 -10.87 -12.85
C MET A 87 -13.55 -11.74 -14.09
N GLY A 88 -13.19 -13.04 -14.05
CA GLY A 88 -13.39 -13.98 -15.16
C GLY A 88 -12.37 -13.86 -16.29
N PHE A 89 -11.12 -13.49 -15.98
CA PHE A 89 -9.98 -13.37 -16.90
C PHE A 89 -8.86 -14.40 -16.64
#